data_AF-A0A944Y7T6-F1
#
_entry.id   AF-A0A944Y7T6-F1
#
_cell.length_a   1.000
_cell.length_b   1.000
_cell.length_c   1.000
_cell.angle_alpha   90.00
_cell.angle_beta   90.00
_cell.angle_gamma   90.00
#
_symmetry.space_group_name_H-M   'P 1'
#
loop_
_entity.id
_entity.type
_entity.pdbx_description
1 polymer ?
#
loop_
_entity_poly.entity_id
_entity_poly.type
_entity_poly.pdbx_seq_one_letter_code
_entity_poly.pdbx_strand_id
1 'polypeptide(L)'
;MHHTLSLGPVEVIIAECYPIPMKVLVAIPCYNCEKQISRVLAGFDETLLSQIEEVVCFDNGSKDQTPEAALQAIRDYKLSKIKVVANNDNYGLGGSQKLAFSYARQNKMDYLVVLHGDNQAVTSELKNFLEAARKKPELDAVLGSRFMPGSKREGYSTIRVLGNNFFNILYGLFWFRYCWDMGSGLNIFKVSAVEEEDLELFNNGFTFNMDLLLHLFSSSKKIKYLPITWMEHDQVSNARNLSVGLQTLKILFKWRFFPFLKKREISKRSFTELANL
;
A
#
# COMPACT_ATOMS: atom_id res chain seq x y z
N MET A 1 -34.41 -38.29 -41.67
CA MET A 1 -32.96 -38.60 -41.66
C MET A 1 -32.22 -37.31 -41.40
N HIS A 2 -31.59 -37.22 -40.23
CA HIS A 2 -30.75 -36.10 -39.85
C HIS A 2 -29.42 -36.19 -40.60
N HIS A 3 -29.05 -35.15 -41.34
CA HIS A 3 -27.68 -34.97 -41.79
C HIS A 3 -27.07 -33.81 -41.00
N THR A 4 -26.19 -34.20 -40.09
CA THR A 4 -25.31 -33.40 -39.25
C THR A 4 -24.30 -32.65 -40.13
N LEU A 5 -24.27 -31.32 -40.04
CA LEU A 5 -23.16 -30.51 -40.53
C LEU A 5 -22.07 -30.53 -39.45
N SER A 6 -20.98 -31.23 -39.73
CA SER A 6 -19.75 -31.19 -38.94
C SER A 6 -19.03 -29.88 -39.21
N LEU A 7 -19.26 -28.88 -38.37
CA LEU A 7 -18.35 -27.73 -38.27
C LEU A 7 -17.06 -28.24 -37.59
N GLY A 8 -15.94 -28.18 -38.30
CA GLY A 8 -14.61 -28.50 -37.74
C GLY A 8 -14.27 -27.63 -36.53
N PRO A 9 -13.17 -27.92 -35.82
CA PRO A 9 -12.80 -27.19 -34.62
C PRO A 9 -12.55 -25.71 -34.96
N VAL A 10 -13.46 -24.85 -34.49
CA VAL A 10 -13.25 -23.39 -34.52
C VAL A 10 -12.19 -23.10 -33.48
N GLU A 11 -10.99 -22.76 -33.94
CA GLU A 11 -9.92 -22.30 -33.08
C GLU A 11 -10.28 -20.88 -32.59
N VAL A 12 -10.82 -20.80 -31.37
CA VAL A 12 -11.09 -19.51 -30.72
C VAL A 12 -9.76 -18.96 -30.23
N ILE A 13 -9.13 -18.13 -31.06
CA ILE A 13 -8.00 -17.30 -30.65
C ILE A 13 -8.58 -16.21 -29.75
N ILE A 14 -8.55 -16.44 -28.44
CA ILE A 14 -8.83 -15.40 -27.44
C ILE A 14 -7.66 -14.42 -27.55
N ALA A 15 -7.88 -13.27 -28.18
CA ALA A 15 -6.96 -12.16 -28.07
C ALA A 15 -6.71 -11.93 -26.58
N GLU A 16 -5.44 -11.94 -26.15
CA GLU A 16 -5.08 -11.57 -24.78
C GLU A 16 -5.81 -10.27 -24.46
N CYS A 17 -6.79 -10.33 -23.54
CA CYS A 17 -7.52 -9.14 -23.12
C CYS A 17 -6.48 -8.12 -22.70
N TYR A 18 -6.31 -7.06 -23.50
CA TYR A 18 -5.48 -5.94 -23.13
C TYR A 18 -5.94 -5.51 -21.74
N PRO A 19 -5.05 -5.52 -20.73
CA PRO A 19 -5.45 -5.18 -19.39
C PRO A 19 -6.05 -3.79 -19.42
N ILE A 20 -7.25 -3.66 -18.85
CA ILE A 20 -7.94 -2.38 -18.71
C ILE A 20 -6.91 -1.38 -18.16
N PRO A 21 -6.71 -0.22 -18.80
CA PRO A 21 -5.76 0.77 -18.31
C PRO A 21 -6.13 1.14 -16.87
N MET A 22 -5.21 0.88 -15.94
CA MET A 22 -5.39 1.17 -14.51
C MET A 22 -4.80 2.55 -14.22
N LYS A 23 -5.58 3.45 -13.64
CA LYS A 23 -5.08 4.74 -13.14
C LYS A 23 -4.39 4.54 -11.79
N VAL A 24 -3.09 4.78 -11.75
CA VAL A 24 -2.28 4.54 -10.56
C VAL A 24 -1.71 5.86 -10.05
N LEU A 25 -1.98 6.13 -8.78
CA LEU A 25 -1.28 7.14 -8.00
C LEU A 25 -0.17 6.48 -7.19
N VAL A 26 1.05 7.01 -7.27
CA VAL A 26 2.11 6.69 -6.31
C VAL A 26 2.21 7.81 -5.28
N ALA A 27 1.78 7.54 -4.06
CA ALA A 27 1.99 8.43 -2.94
C ALA A 27 3.31 8.10 -2.26
N ILE A 28 4.12 9.13 -2.06
CA ILE A 28 5.39 9.06 -1.33
C ILE A 28 5.27 9.91 -0.05
N PRO A 29 4.85 9.32 1.08
CA PRO A 29 4.90 10.01 2.36
C PRO A 29 6.35 10.33 2.73
N CYS A 30 6.60 11.59 3.06
CA CYS A 30 7.92 12.11 3.38
C CYS A 30 7.89 12.80 4.75
N TYR A 31 8.87 12.52 5.61
CA TYR A 31 9.13 13.29 6.82
C TYR A 31 10.61 13.20 7.18
N ASN A 32 11.33 14.30 7.04
CA ASN A 32 12.78 14.37 7.22
C ASN A 32 13.56 13.36 6.36
N CYS A 33 13.29 13.38 5.06
CA CYS A 33 13.88 12.52 4.03
C CYS A 33 14.84 13.27 3.08
N GLU A 34 15.39 14.43 3.46
CA GLU A 34 16.23 15.28 2.59
C GLU A 34 17.35 14.49 1.90
N LYS A 35 18.00 13.58 2.64
CA LYS A 35 19.12 12.77 2.13
C LYS A 35 18.67 11.63 1.23
N GLN A 36 17.43 11.16 1.38
CA GLN A 36 16.93 9.93 0.77
C GLN A 36 16.09 10.19 -0.47
N ILE A 37 15.29 11.27 -0.46
CA ILE A 37 14.21 11.47 -1.43
C ILE A 37 14.71 11.52 -2.88
N SER A 38 15.89 12.11 -3.11
CA SER A 38 16.50 12.11 -4.46
C SER A 38 16.77 10.69 -4.98
N ARG A 39 17.24 9.76 -4.12
CA ARG A 39 17.46 8.35 -4.52
C ARG A 39 16.15 7.62 -4.79
N VAL A 40 15.10 7.90 -4.01
CA VAL A 40 13.76 7.35 -4.29
C VAL A 40 13.29 7.77 -5.66
N LEU A 41 13.40 9.07 -5.97
CA LEU A 41 12.97 9.66 -7.23
C LEU A 41 13.81 9.20 -8.44
N ALA A 42 15.11 8.99 -8.25
CA ALA A 42 15.99 8.43 -9.28
C ALA A 42 15.57 7.01 -9.74
N GLY A 43 14.81 6.27 -8.91
CA GLY A 43 14.31 4.95 -9.25
C GLY A 43 13.10 4.94 -10.20
N PHE A 44 12.51 6.10 -10.51
CA PHE A 44 11.41 6.24 -11.46
C PHE A 44 11.91 6.43 -12.89
N ASP A 45 12.31 5.33 -13.53
CA ASP A 45 12.64 5.36 -14.96
C ASP A 45 11.41 5.54 -15.87
N GLU A 46 11.65 5.83 -17.16
CA GLU A 46 10.59 6.07 -18.15
C GLU A 46 9.62 4.88 -18.27
N THR A 47 10.13 3.64 -18.13
CA THR A 47 9.30 2.43 -18.21
C THR A 47 8.34 2.34 -17.03
N LEU A 48 8.80 2.67 -15.81
CA LEU A 48 7.95 2.70 -14.63
C LEU A 48 6.93 3.84 -14.73
N LEU A 49 7.37 5.05 -15.09
CA LEU A 49 6.50 6.23 -15.23
C LEU A 49 5.45 6.07 -16.33
N SER A 50 5.71 5.31 -17.39
CA SER A 50 4.72 5.01 -18.42
C SER A 50 3.49 4.25 -17.90
N GLN A 51 3.61 3.58 -16.74
CA GLN A 51 2.57 2.77 -16.11
C GLN A 51 1.86 3.48 -14.95
N ILE A 52 2.26 4.71 -14.64
CA ILE A 52 1.77 5.49 -13.50
C ILE A 52 1.09 6.76 -14.03
N GLU A 53 -0.05 7.11 -13.47
CA GLU A 53 -0.75 8.35 -13.83
C GLU A 53 -0.02 9.54 -13.21
N GLU A 54 0.26 9.45 -11.91
CA GLU A 54 0.86 10.52 -11.13
C GLU A 54 1.69 9.98 -9.95
N VAL A 55 2.77 10.67 -9.61
CA VAL A 55 3.52 10.46 -8.36
C VAL A 55 3.44 11.73 -7.53
N VAL A 56 3.14 11.61 -6.25
CA VAL A 56 3.03 12.75 -5.33
C VAL A 56 3.87 12.49 -4.10
N CYS A 57 4.90 13.31 -3.89
CA CYS A 57 5.62 13.40 -2.62
C CYS A 57 4.77 14.21 -1.64
N PHE A 58 4.19 13.53 -0.64
CA PHE A 58 3.43 14.17 0.43
C PHE A 58 4.39 14.46 1.60
N ASP A 59 4.93 15.67 1.62
CA ASP A 59 5.73 16.15 2.74
C ASP A 59 4.85 16.40 3.97
N ASN A 60 5.17 15.74 5.07
CA ASN A 60 4.38 15.74 6.29
C ASN A 60 4.93 16.72 7.33
N GLY A 61 5.18 17.95 6.90
CA GLY A 61 5.70 19.01 7.77
C GLY A 61 7.15 18.77 8.19
N SER A 62 8.00 18.37 7.25
CA SER A 62 9.43 18.14 7.50
C SER A 62 10.10 19.36 8.13
N LYS A 63 11.14 19.10 8.94
CA LYS A 63 11.97 20.12 9.59
C LYS A 63 13.33 20.30 8.91
N ASP A 64 13.58 19.52 7.87
CA ASP A 64 14.74 19.59 6.99
C ASP A 64 14.32 20.05 5.58
N GLN A 65 15.22 20.01 4.60
CA GLN A 65 14.93 20.49 3.24
C GLN A 65 14.32 19.40 2.32
N THR A 66 13.48 18.51 2.88
CA THR A 66 12.87 17.43 2.10
C THR A 66 12.09 17.93 0.87
N PRO A 67 11.21 18.94 0.96
CA PRO A 67 10.49 19.47 -0.20
C PRO A 67 11.44 20.01 -1.28
N GLU A 68 12.46 20.77 -0.89
CA GLU A 68 13.43 21.37 -1.79
C GLU A 68 14.27 20.31 -2.50
N ALA A 69 14.74 19.30 -1.76
CA ALA A 69 15.48 18.16 -2.30
C ALA A 69 14.64 17.38 -3.32
N ALA A 70 13.35 17.17 -3.04
CA ALA A 70 12.43 16.52 -3.96
C ALA A 70 12.23 17.36 -5.24
N LEU A 71 11.97 18.67 -5.10
CA LEU A 71 11.81 19.57 -6.25
C LEU A 71 13.09 19.66 -7.11
N GLN A 72 14.26 19.65 -6.48
CA GLN A 72 15.54 19.63 -7.18
C GLN A 72 15.72 18.33 -7.97
N ALA A 73 15.48 17.17 -7.35
CA ALA A 73 15.56 15.88 -8.02
C ALA A 73 14.56 15.76 -9.19
N ILE A 74 13.34 16.29 -9.06
CA ILE A 74 12.35 16.33 -10.15
C ILE A 74 12.91 17.10 -11.36
N ARG A 75 13.58 18.24 -11.14
CA ARG A 75 14.22 19.02 -12.21
C ARG A 75 15.39 18.27 -12.84
N ASP A 76 16.28 17.73 -12.00
CA ASP A 76 17.51 17.06 -12.46
C ASP A 76 17.21 15.81 -13.29
N TYR A 77 16.23 15.03 -12.86
CA TYR A 77 15.81 13.79 -13.53
C TYR A 77 14.68 14.00 -14.56
N LYS A 78 14.20 15.24 -14.74
CA LYS A 78 13.13 15.61 -15.70
C LYS A 78 11.84 14.80 -15.51
N LEU A 79 11.42 14.63 -14.25
CA LEU A 79 10.31 13.73 -13.87
C LEU A 79 8.94 14.44 -13.97
N SER A 80 8.38 14.51 -15.18
CA SER A 80 7.17 15.31 -15.49
C SER A 80 5.88 14.88 -14.80
N LYS A 81 5.79 13.64 -14.30
CA LYS A 81 4.61 13.10 -13.59
C LYS A 81 4.70 13.21 -12.07
N ILE A 82 5.76 13.82 -11.55
CA ILE A 82 6.05 13.86 -10.12
C ILE A 82 5.87 15.29 -9.61
N LYS A 83 5.15 15.42 -8.50
CA LYS A 83 4.99 16.70 -7.80
C LYS A 83 5.17 16.55 -6.29
N VAL A 84 5.31 17.70 -5.63
CA VAL A 84 5.43 17.79 -4.17
C VAL A 84 4.21 18.50 -3.62
N VAL A 85 3.61 17.94 -2.58
CA VAL A 85 2.54 18.55 -1.77
C VAL A 85 3.06 18.60 -0.34
N ALA A 86 3.16 19.81 0.22
CA ALA A 86 3.59 20.01 1.59
C ALA A 86 2.39 20.27 2.50
N ASN A 87 2.29 19.48 3.56
CA ASN A 87 1.30 19.68 4.62
C ASN A 87 1.71 20.88 5.50
N ASN A 88 0.70 21.58 6.02
CA ASN A 88 0.94 22.71 6.93
C ASN A 88 1.45 22.27 8.31
N ASP A 89 1.25 21.01 8.68
CA ASP A 89 1.71 20.42 9.93
C ASP A 89 2.00 18.92 9.75
N ASN A 90 2.57 18.28 10.78
CA ASN A 90 2.82 16.85 10.81
C ASN A 90 1.59 16.10 11.30
N TYR A 91 0.90 15.40 10.39
CA TYR A 91 -0.31 14.62 10.69
C TYR A 91 -0.02 13.16 11.04
N GLY A 92 1.24 12.79 11.22
CA GLY A 92 1.69 11.42 11.38
C GLY A 92 1.61 10.58 10.09
N LEU A 93 2.26 9.41 10.09
CA LEU A 93 2.33 8.52 8.92
C LEU A 93 0.95 8.09 8.42
N GLY A 94 0.05 7.74 9.34
CA GLY A 94 -1.33 7.41 9.03
C GLY A 94 -2.09 8.59 8.45
N GLY A 95 -1.90 9.80 8.98
CA GLY A 95 -2.48 11.02 8.43
C GLY A 95 -2.08 11.25 6.96
N SER A 96 -0.79 11.10 6.64
CA SER A 96 -0.30 11.17 5.25
C SER A 96 -0.92 10.10 4.35
N GLN A 97 -1.07 8.87 4.84
CA GLN A 97 -1.69 7.81 4.03
C GLN A 97 -3.19 8.04 3.83
N LYS A 98 -3.93 8.53 4.83
CA LYS A 98 -5.33 8.92 4.67
C LYS A 98 -5.50 10.03 3.63
N LEU A 99 -4.63 11.04 3.68
CA LEU A 99 -4.59 12.11 2.68
C LEU A 99 -4.34 11.53 1.27
N ALA A 100 -3.39 10.58 1.15
CA ALA A 100 -3.12 9.92 -0.13
C ALA A 100 -4.33 9.13 -0.67
N PHE A 101 -5.06 8.42 0.19
CA PHE A 101 -6.32 7.75 -0.18
C PHE A 101 -7.38 8.75 -0.63
N SER A 102 -7.58 9.84 0.12
CA SER A 102 -8.54 10.89 -0.23
C SER A 102 -8.19 11.55 -1.57
N TYR A 103 -6.91 11.88 -1.78
CA TYR A 103 -6.39 12.42 -3.02
C TYR A 103 -6.61 11.45 -4.20
N ALA A 104 -6.35 10.15 -4.00
CA ALA A 104 -6.58 9.12 -5.01
C ALA A 104 -8.07 9.07 -5.43
N ARG A 105 -9.00 9.12 -4.47
CA ARG A 105 -10.44 9.15 -4.73
C ARG A 105 -10.86 10.39 -5.50
N GLN A 106 -10.42 11.57 -5.06
CA GLN A 106 -10.74 12.85 -5.71
C GLN A 106 -10.29 12.89 -7.17
N ASN A 107 -9.15 12.27 -7.46
CA ASN A 107 -8.60 12.17 -8.82
C ASN A 107 -9.02 10.91 -9.58
N LYS A 108 -9.99 10.15 -9.06
CA LYS A 108 -10.56 8.94 -9.69
C LYS A 108 -9.48 7.91 -10.08
N MET A 109 -8.52 7.71 -9.19
CA MET A 109 -7.49 6.68 -9.33
C MET A 109 -8.07 5.31 -8.97
N ASP A 110 -7.67 4.28 -9.70
CA ASP A 110 -8.08 2.90 -9.44
C ASP A 110 -7.22 2.28 -8.34
N TYR A 111 -5.93 2.59 -8.34
CA TYR A 111 -4.95 2.07 -7.40
C TYR A 111 -4.14 3.19 -6.73
N LEU A 112 -3.88 3.00 -5.45
CA LEU A 112 -2.94 3.77 -4.66
C LEU A 112 -1.73 2.90 -4.34
N VAL A 113 -0.55 3.35 -4.74
CA VAL A 113 0.73 2.84 -4.26
C VAL A 113 1.17 3.71 -3.10
N VAL A 114 1.59 3.09 -2.00
CA VAL A 114 2.31 3.77 -0.92
C VAL A 114 3.76 3.31 -0.97
N LEU A 115 4.67 4.23 -1.29
CA LEU A 115 6.12 4.05 -1.31
C LEU A 115 6.75 5.03 -0.31
N HIS A 116 7.45 4.57 0.72
CA HIS A 116 8.06 5.49 1.69
C HIS A 116 9.20 6.32 1.07
N GLY A 117 9.29 7.60 1.44
CA GLY A 117 10.33 8.53 0.96
C GLY A 117 11.74 8.32 1.55
N ASP A 118 11.89 7.35 2.44
CA ASP A 118 13.13 7.05 3.17
C ASP A 118 14.10 6.12 2.41
N ASN A 119 13.77 5.75 1.17
CA ASN A 119 14.61 4.88 0.32
C ASN A 119 14.93 3.51 0.94
N GLN A 120 14.09 3.02 1.86
CA GLN A 120 14.28 1.68 2.41
C GLN A 120 13.80 0.59 1.44
N ALA A 121 12.66 0.81 0.76
CA ALA A 121 12.21 -0.07 -0.32
C ALA A 121 12.79 0.37 -1.67
N VAL A 122 13.16 -0.60 -2.51
CA VAL A 122 13.69 -0.32 -3.84
C VAL A 122 12.57 0.10 -4.79
N THR A 123 12.60 1.36 -5.25
CA THR A 123 11.56 1.92 -6.15
C THR A 123 11.32 1.09 -7.41
N SER A 124 12.37 0.53 -8.03
CA SER A 124 12.24 -0.23 -9.27
C SER A 124 11.47 -1.55 -9.10
N GLU A 125 11.38 -2.09 -7.88
CA GLU A 125 10.57 -3.28 -7.58
C GLU A 125 9.06 -3.00 -7.70
N LEU A 126 8.64 -1.72 -7.71
CA LEU A 126 7.24 -1.32 -7.95
C LEU A 126 6.71 -1.89 -9.28
N LYS A 127 7.56 -2.10 -10.29
CA LYS A 127 7.16 -2.76 -11.56
C LYS A 127 6.48 -4.12 -11.33
N ASN A 128 6.99 -4.91 -10.39
CA ASN A 128 6.45 -6.22 -10.05
C ASN A 128 5.06 -6.13 -9.39
N PHE A 129 4.82 -5.07 -8.61
CA PHE A 129 3.53 -4.82 -7.96
C PHE A 129 2.47 -4.39 -8.98
N LEU A 130 2.84 -3.47 -9.88
CA LEU A 130 1.97 -3.03 -10.97
C LEU A 130 1.60 -4.21 -11.88
N GLU A 131 2.57 -5.06 -12.21
CA GLU A 131 2.33 -6.28 -12.98
C GLU A 131 1.38 -7.24 -12.24
N ALA A 132 1.60 -7.48 -10.94
CA ALA A 132 0.76 -8.37 -10.16
C ALA A 132 -0.69 -7.85 -10.04
N ALA A 133 -0.87 -6.55 -9.82
CA ALA A 133 -2.19 -5.92 -9.79
C ALA A 133 -2.90 -6.01 -11.15
N ARG A 134 -2.16 -5.81 -12.24
CA ARG A 134 -2.67 -5.88 -13.62
C ARG A 134 -3.10 -7.29 -14.02
N LYS A 135 -2.27 -8.29 -13.73
CA LYS A 135 -2.53 -9.69 -14.06
C LYS A 135 -3.63 -10.31 -13.21
N LYS A 136 -3.88 -9.75 -12.03
CA LYS A 136 -4.88 -10.25 -11.07
C LYS A 136 -5.77 -9.13 -10.58
N PRO A 137 -6.65 -8.61 -11.47
CA PRO A 137 -7.53 -7.49 -11.15
C PRO A 137 -8.53 -7.82 -10.05
N GLU A 138 -8.68 -9.07 -9.61
CA GLU A 138 -9.46 -9.45 -8.44
C GLU A 138 -8.77 -9.14 -7.10
N LEU A 139 -7.45 -8.89 -7.09
CA LEU A 139 -6.72 -8.53 -5.87
C LEU A 139 -7.13 -7.13 -5.38
N ASP A 140 -7.38 -7.01 -4.09
CA ASP A 140 -7.67 -5.74 -3.42
C ASP A 140 -6.40 -5.04 -2.93
N ALA A 141 -5.34 -5.82 -2.66
CA ALA A 141 -4.03 -5.30 -2.32
C ALA A 141 -2.90 -6.23 -2.76
N VAL A 142 -1.77 -5.63 -3.14
CA VAL A 142 -0.48 -6.32 -3.27
C VAL A 142 0.50 -5.69 -2.30
N LEU A 143 0.91 -6.46 -1.30
CA LEU A 143 1.71 -5.98 -0.19
C LEU A 143 3.16 -6.42 -0.30
N GLY A 144 4.10 -5.54 0.01
CA GLY A 144 5.50 -5.91 0.09
C GLY A 144 5.76 -6.70 1.36
N SER A 145 6.70 -7.65 1.32
CA SER A 145 7.17 -8.31 2.52
C SER A 145 8.67 -8.34 2.58
N ARG A 146 9.21 -7.95 3.73
CA ARG A 146 10.62 -8.07 4.09
C ARG A 146 10.96 -9.45 4.63
N PHE A 147 9.97 -10.31 4.89
CA PHE A 147 10.11 -11.57 5.63
C PHE A 147 9.70 -12.82 4.85
N MET A 148 9.04 -12.68 3.70
CA MET A 148 8.67 -13.83 2.88
C MET A 148 9.89 -14.42 2.12
N PRO A 149 9.80 -15.68 1.65
CA PRO A 149 10.84 -16.25 0.82
C PRO A 149 11.13 -15.38 -0.41
N GLY A 150 12.42 -15.15 -0.67
CA GLY A 150 12.90 -14.29 -1.77
C GLY A 150 13.18 -12.83 -1.37
N SER A 151 12.72 -12.38 -0.18
CA SER A 151 13.00 -11.03 0.30
C SER A 151 14.46 -10.84 0.68
N LYS A 152 14.99 -9.63 0.50
CA LYS A 152 16.34 -9.25 0.90
C LYS A 152 16.30 -8.13 1.94
N ARG A 153 17.21 -8.17 2.90
CA ARG A 153 17.33 -7.14 3.95
C ARG A 153 18.81 -6.79 4.12
N GLU A 154 19.12 -5.51 4.08
CA GLU A 154 20.48 -4.98 4.27
C GLU A 154 20.46 -3.97 5.43
N GLY A 155 21.41 -4.08 6.37
CA GLY A 155 21.48 -3.20 7.54
C GLY A 155 20.35 -3.33 8.56
N TYR A 156 19.38 -4.23 8.34
CA TYR A 156 18.19 -4.36 9.19
C TYR A 156 18.47 -5.10 10.51
N SER A 157 18.14 -4.47 11.64
CA SER A 157 18.39 -5.03 12.99
C SER A 157 17.78 -6.41 13.22
N THR A 158 18.58 -7.37 13.71
CA THR A 158 18.13 -8.74 14.06
C THR A 158 17.03 -8.74 15.13
N ILE A 159 17.08 -7.83 16.11
CA ILE A 159 16.03 -7.72 17.14
C ILE A 159 14.70 -7.32 16.50
N ARG A 160 14.73 -6.39 15.52
CA ARG A 160 13.55 -6.01 14.74
C ARG A 160 13.06 -7.15 13.84
N VAL A 161 13.97 -7.99 13.33
CA VAL A 161 13.57 -9.21 12.59
C VAL A 161 12.75 -10.13 13.49
N LEU A 162 13.25 -10.45 14.69
CA LEU A 162 12.56 -11.31 15.63
C LEU A 162 11.21 -10.73 16.06
N GLY A 163 11.19 -9.45 16.45
CA GLY A 163 9.97 -8.76 16.86
C GLY A 163 8.90 -8.72 15.77
N ASN A 164 9.28 -8.34 14.54
CA ASN A 164 8.33 -8.31 13.43
C ASN A 164 7.84 -9.70 13.05
N ASN A 165 8.70 -10.72 13.02
CA ASN A 165 8.26 -12.09 12.75
C ASN A 165 7.28 -12.61 13.82
N PHE A 166 7.52 -12.31 15.09
CA PHE A 166 6.59 -12.64 16.17
C PHE A 166 5.20 -12.01 15.92
N PHE A 167 5.15 -10.71 15.63
CA PHE A 167 3.87 -10.05 15.38
C PHE A 167 3.21 -10.48 14.07
N ASN A 168 3.98 -10.73 13.00
CA ASN A 168 3.48 -11.26 11.74
C ASN A 168 2.76 -12.60 11.97
N ILE A 169 3.37 -13.53 12.70
CA ILE A 169 2.75 -14.81 13.07
C ILE A 169 1.51 -14.57 13.92
N LEU A 170 1.60 -13.72 14.94
CA LEU A 170 0.49 -13.44 15.85
C LEU A 170 -0.74 -12.87 15.13
N TYR A 171 -0.56 -11.88 14.26
CA TYR A 171 -1.63 -11.30 13.44
C TYR A 171 -2.24 -12.33 12.50
N GLY A 172 -1.40 -13.15 11.86
CA GLY A 172 -1.85 -14.22 10.99
C GLY A 172 -2.71 -15.27 11.72
N LEU A 173 -2.28 -15.69 12.91
CA LEU A 173 -3.03 -16.65 13.73
C LEU A 173 -4.38 -16.10 14.20
N PHE A 174 -4.44 -14.83 14.62
CA PHE A 174 -5.68 -14.21 15.09
C PHE A 174 -6.77 -14.10 14.02
N TRP A 175 -6.37 -14.03 12.75
CA TRP A 175 -7.26 -13.91 11.61
C TRP A 175 -7.32 -15.14 10.69
N PHE A 176 -6.61 -16.21 11.04
CA PHE A 176 -6.50 -17.42 10.23
C PHE A 176 -6.04 -17.14 8.78
N ARG A 177 -5.05 -16.25 8.64
CA ARG A 177 -4.47 -15.86 7.35
C ARG A 177 -2.94 -15.83 7.42
N TYR A 178 -2.28 -15.97 6.29
CA TYR A 178 -0.84 -15.67 6.21
C TYR A 178 -0.62 -14.16 6.27
N CYS A 179 0.17 -13.72 7.24
CA CYS A 179 0.65 -12.35 7.37
C CYS A 179 2.17 -12.37 7.23
N TRP A 180 2.67 -11.99 6.05
CA TRP A 180 4.11 -12.02 5.78
C TRP A 180 4.83 -10.76 6.21
N ASP A 181 4.14 -9.63 6.29
CA ASP A 181 4.67 -8.37 6.80
C ASP A 181 3.50 -7.43 7.10
N MET A 182 3.58 -6.67 8.19
CA MET A 182 2.56 -5.66 8.53
C MET A 182 3.02 -4.23 8.25
N GLY A 183 4.29 -4.02 7.90
CA GLY A 183 4.87 -2.68 7.88
C GLY A 183 5.92 -2.48 6.81
N SER A 184 5.74 -3.10 5.64
CA SER A 184 6.53 -2.75 4.46
C SER A 184 6.13 -1.35 3.98
N GLY A 185 7.11 -0.59 3.51
CA GLY A 185 6.92 0.74 2.95
C GLY A 185 6.71 0.75 1.43
N LEU A 186 6.33 -0.38 0.81
CA LEU A 186 5.99 -0.50 -0.60
C LEU A 186 4.78 -1.43 -0.74
N ASN A 187 3.61 -0.86 -1.02
CA ASN A 187 2.35 -1.57 -1.15
C ASN A 187 1.47 -0.93 -2.23
N ILE A 188 0.61 -1.71 -2.88
CA ILE A 188 -0.47 -1.22 -3.74
C ILE A 188 -1.81 -1.65 -3.16
N PHE A 189 -2.77 -0.74 -3.19
CA PHE A 189 -4.15 -0.95 -2.75
C PHE A 189 -5.06 -0.52 -3.89
N LYS A 190 -6.11 -1.29 -4.17
CA LYS A 190 -7.26 -0.72 -4.87
C LYS A 190 -7.84 0.38 -4.00
N VAL A 191 -8.16 1.52 -4.60
CA VAL A 191 -8.76 2.64 -3.86
C VAL A 191 -10.10 2.25 -3.26
N SER A 192 -10.87 1.41 -3.97
CA SER A 192 -12.14 0.83 -3.51
C SER A 192 -12.00 -0.32 -2.49
N ALA A 193 -10.79 -0.73 -2.14
CA ALA A 193 -10.60 -1.77 -1.13
C ALA A 193 -10.86 -1.28 0.30
N VAL A 194 -10.80 0.04 0.51
CA VAL A 194 -10.96 0.70 1.81
C VAL A 194 -11.96 1.83 1.61
N GLU A 195 -12.92 2.02 2.49
CA GLU A 195 -13.85 3.15 2.41
C GLU A 195 -13.29 4.36 3.17
N GLU A 196 -13.74 5.58 2.82
CA GLU A 196 -13.30 6.81 3.52
C GLU A 196 -13.70 6.77 4.99
N GLU A 197 -14.89 6.28 5.31
CA GLU A 197 -15.38 6.23 6.69
C GLU A 197 -14.63 5.22 7.56
N ASP A 198 -14.00 4.22 6.95
CA ASP A 198 -13.13 3.27 7.66
C ASP A 198 -11.79 3.92 7.99
N LEU A 199 -11.22 4.66 7.02
CA LEU A 199 -9.96 5.38 7.21
C LEU A 199 -10.04 6.38 8.36
N GLU A 200 -11.16 7.08 8.54
CA GLU A 200 -11.37 8.00 9.66
C GLU A 200 -11.15 7.35 11.04
N LEU A 201 -11.46 6.06 11.17
CA LEU A 201 -11.37 5.31 12.42
C LEU A 201 -9.96 4.78 12.72
N PHE A 202 -9.06 4.78 11.74
CA PHE A 202 -7.70 4.26 11.89
C PHE A 202 -6.80 5.26 12.62
N ASN A 203 -5.70 4.79 13.22
CA ASN A 203 -4.73 5.67 13.87
C ASN A 203 -4.03 6.61 12.86
N ASN A 204 -3.73 7.86 13.25
CA ASN A 204 -2.98 8.78 12.38
C ASN A 204 -1.45 8.59 12.45
N GLY A 205 -0.95 7.83 13.42
CA GLY A 205 0.48 7.59 13.65
C GLY A 205 1.01 6.31 13.03
N PHE A 206 2.11 5.79 13.60
CA PHE A 206 2.85 4.63 13.07
C PHE A 206 2.05 3.32 13.02
N THR A 207 0.98 3.20 13.80
CA THR A 207 0.18 1.97 13.87
C THR A 207 -0.94 1.92 12.83
N PHE A 208 -1.09 2.93 11.99
CA PHE A 208 -2.07 2.95 10.89
C PHE A 208 -2.03 1.69 10.02
N ASN A 209 -0.82 1.24 9.64
CA ASN A 209 -0.65 0.05 8.81
C ASN A 209 -1.24 -1.22 9.48
N MET A 210 -1.28 -1.27 10.81
CA MET A 210 -1.90 -2.38 11.55
C MET A 210 -3.43 -2.35 11.43
N ASP A 211 -4.04 -1.17 11.59
CA ASP A 211 -5.48 -0.97 11.38
C ASP A 211 -5.86 -1.31 9.93
N LEU A 212 -5.10 -0.79 8.96
CA LEU A 212 -5.31 -1.05 7.54
C LEU A 212 -5.20 -2.56 7.20
N LEU A 213 -4.17 -3.25 7.71
CA LEU A 213 -4.02 -4.68 7.45
C LEU A 213 -5.17 -5.49 8.07
N LEU A 214 -5.57 -5.18 9.30
CA LEU A 214 -6.68 -5.87 9.97
C LEU A 214 -8.02 -5.57 9.30
N HIS A 215 -8.21 -4.37 8.74
CA HIS A 215 -9.34 -4.04 7.87
C HIS A 215 -9.40 -4.99 6.66
N LEU A 216 -8.28 -5.13 5.95
CA LEU A 216 -8.22 -6.00 4.77
C LEU A 216 -8.44 -7.48 5.16
N PHE A 217 -7.91 -7.93 6.30
CA PHE A 217 -8.10 -9.29 6.78
C PHE A 217 -9.55 -9.57 7.21
N SER A 218 -10.21 -8.61 7.85
CA SER A 218 -11.58 -8.77 8.37
C SER A 218 -12.66 -8.68 7.31
N SER A 219 -12.40 -7.94 6.22
CA SER A 219 -13.38 -7.70 5.14
C SER A 219 -13.24 -8.70 3.98
N SER A 220 -12.62 -9.86 4.22
CA SER A 220 -12.38 -10.92 3.22
C SER A 220 -11.69 -10.45 1.93
N LYS A 221 -10.90 -9.37 2.01
CA LYS A 221 -10.20 -8.80 0.85
C LYS A 221 -9.15 -9.76 0.31
N LYS A 222 -8.96 -9.77 -1.01
CA LYS A 222 -7.97 -10.61 -1.70
C LYS A 222 -6.61 -9.92 -1.68
N ILE A 223 -5.68 -10.49 -0.93
CA ILE A 223 -4.36 -9.91 -0.69
C ILE A 223 -3.30 -10.86 -1.24
N LYS A 224 -2.29 -10.32 -1.91
CA LYS A 224 -1.08 -11.05 -2.30
C LYS A 224 0.14 -10.36 -1.71
N TYR A 225 1.10 -11.14 -1.21
CA TYR A 225 2.40 -10.61 -0.83
C TYR A 225 3.43 -10.82 -1.96
N LEU A 226 4.35 -9.86 -2.11
CA LEU A 226 5.53 -9.97 -2.96
C LEU A 226 6.81 -9.73 -2.14
N PRO A 227 7.90 -10.46 -2.43
CA PRO A 227 9.16 -10.22 -1.77
C PRO A 227 9.71 -8.86 -2.21
N ILE A 228 10.32 -8.14 -1.27
CA ILE A 228 11.00 -6.87 -1.55
C ILE A 228 12.42 -6.88 -1.00
N THR A 229 13.24 -5.99 -1.55
CA THR A 229 14.55 -5.62 -1.02
C THR A 229 14.38 -4.41 -0.09
N TRP A 230 14.90 -4.55 1.14
CA TRP A 230 14.80 -3.53 2.18
C TRP A 230 16.17 -3.12 2.71
N MET A 231 16.51 -1.85 2.61
CA MET A 231 17.85 -1.33 2.91
C MET A 231 17.81 -0.30 4.05
N GLU A 232 18.66 -0.47 5.06
CA GLU A 232 18.91 0.49 6.15
C GLU A 232 20.36 0.97 6.10
N HIS A 233 20.56 2.24 5.71
CA HIS A 233 21.86 2.88 5.57
C HIS A 233 21.96 4.16 6.39
N ASP A 234 21.18 5.18 6.04
CA ASP A 234 21.25 6.53 6.60
C ASP A 234 19.95 7.00 7.26
N GLN A 235 18.97 6.10 7.37
CA GLN A 235 17.65 6.37 7.93
C GLN A 235 17.64 6.17 9.45
N VAL A 236 16.90 7.02 10.15
CA VAL A 236 16.66 6.88 11.60
C VAL A 236 15.28 6.28 11.82
N SER A 237 15.23 5.01 12.24
CA SER A 237 13.95 4.39 12.62
C SER A 237 13.32 5.10 13.82
N ASN A 238 12.06 5.50 13.66
CA ASN A 238 11.24 6.10 14.72
C ASN A 238 10.46 5.05 15.55
N ALA A 239 10.51 3.77 15.16
CA ALA A 239 9.79 2.68 15.80
C ALA A 239 10.66 1.91 16.83
N ARG A 240 11.29 2.64 17.76
CA ARG A 240 12.32 2.08 18.67
C ARG A 240 11.80 1.62 20.03
N ASN A 241 10.55 1.94 20.39
CA ASN A 241 10.12 1.85 21.78
C ASN A 241 9.20 0.65 22.02
N LEU A 242 9.34 0.01 23.18
CA LEU A 242 8.46 -1.07 23.67
C LEU A 242 6.97 -0.68 23.63
N SER A 243 6.69 0.62 23.74
CA SER A 243 5.35 1.19 23.59
C SER A 243 4.70 0.88 22.24
N VAL A 244 5.47 0.74 21.15
CA VAL A 244 4.95 0.36 19.83
C VAL A 244 4.47 -1.08 19.86
N GLY A 245 5.24 -2.00 20.45
CA GLY A 245 4.83 -3.40 20.59
C GLY A 245 3.54 -3.58 21.39
N LEU A 246 3.41 -2.86 22.52
CA LEU A 246 2.18 -2.86 23.33
C LEU A 246 0.97 -2.28 22.57
N GLN A 247 1.18 -1.21 21.79
CA GLN A 247 0.13 -0.64 20.94
C GLN A 247 -0.29 -1.62 19.85
N THR A 248 0.65 -2.30 19.20
CA THR A 248 0.39 -3.35 18.20
C THR A 248 -0.44 -4.50 18.79
N LEU A 249 -0.16 -4.93 20.02
CA LEU A 249 -1.02 -5.90 20.73
C LEU A 249 -2.41 -5.34 21.00
N LYS A 250 -2.50 -4.14 21.57
CA LYS A 250 -3.79 -3.51 21.91
C LYS A 250 -4.71 -3.37 20.70
N ILE A 251 -4.16 -2.98 19.54
CA ILE A 251 -4.89 -2.89 18.27
C ILE A 251 -5.41 -4.27 17.86
N LEU A 252 -4.54 -5.28 17.85
CA LEU A 252 -4.94 -6.65 17.49
C LEU A 252 -6.12 -7.14 18.36
N PHE A 253 -6.01 -6.98 19.68
CA PHE A 253 -7.08 -7.33 20.62
C PHE A 253 -8.36 -6.52 20.37
N LYS A 254 -8.24 -5.20 20.18
CA LYS A 254 -9.39 -4.31 19.90
C LYS A 254 -10.14 -4.79 18.66
N TRP A 255 -9.44 -5.03 17.55
CA TRP A 255 -10.06 -5.53 16.32
C TRP A 255 -10.73 -6.88 16.50
N ARG A 256 -10.09 -7.83 17.22
CA ARG A 256 -10.58 -9.21 17.34
C ARG A 256 -11.83 -9.34 18.19
N PHE A 257 -11.93 -8.55 19.26
CA PHE A 257 -12.94 -8.71 20.30
C PHE A 257 -13.94 -7.54 20.39
N PHE A 258 -13.58 -6.37 19.86
CA PHE A 258 -14.43 -5.18 19.84
C PHE A 258 -14.57 -4.66 18.41
N PRO A 259 -15.29 -5.40 17.54
CA PRO A 259 -15.37 -5.07 16.13
C PRO A 259 -16.25 -3.82 15.92
N PHE A 260 -15.64 -2.64 16.13
CA PHE A 260 -16.27 -1.33 15.95
C PHE A 260 -16.75 -1.10 14.52
N LEU A 261 -16.18 -1.83 13.55
CA LEU A 261 -16.49 -1.73 12.13
C LEU A 261 -17.59 -2.72 11.69
N LYS A 262 -17.75 -3.86 12.38
CA LYS A 262 -18.72 -4.90 12.01
C LYS A 262 -20.17 -4.50 12.30
N LYS A 263 -20.38 -3.52 13.18
CA LYS A 263 -21.71 -2.97 13.48
C LYS A 263 -22.29 -2.14 12.31
N ARG A 264 -21.45 -1.68 11.36
CA ARG A 264 -21.89 -0.85 10.22
C ARG A 264 -22.23 -1.65 8.96
N GLU A 265 -21.57 -2.80 8.74
CA GLU A 265 -21.90 -3.71 7.63
C GLU A 265 -23.33 -4.29 7.73
N ILE A 266 -23.79 -4.55 8.96
CA ILE A 266 -25.17 -5.00 9.25
C ILE A 266 -26.18 -3.88 8.99
N SER A 267 -25.82 -2.62 9.30
CA SER A 267 -26.67 -1.44 9.05
C SER A 267 -26.81 -1.13 7.55
N LYS A 268 -25.71 -1.21 6.78
CA LYS A 268 -25.78 -1.02 5.32
C LYS A 268 -26.62 -2.12 4.64
N ARG A 269 -26.53 -3.39 5.07
CA ARG A 269 -27.39 -4.47 4.55
C ARG A 269 -28.87 -4.30 4.94
N SER A 270 -29.17 -3.86 6.17
CA SER A 270 -30.58 -3.70 6.60
C SER A 270 -31.29 -2.53 5.91
N PHE A 271 -30.57 -1.49 5.47
CA PHE A 271 -31.17 -0.38 4.74
C PHE A 271 -31.46 -0.71 3.27
N THR A 272 -30.67 -1.57 2.63
CA THR A 272 -30.93 -1.99 1.24
C THR A 272 -32.13 -2.95 1.13
N GLU A 273 -32.43 -3.71 2.19
CA GLU A 273 -33.62 -4.58 2.25
C GLU A 273 -34.91 -3.81 2.60
N LEU A 274 -34.81 -2.63 3.22
CA LEU A 274 -35.97 -1.77 3.52
C LEU A 274 -36.32 -0.76 2.41
N ALA A 275 -35.49 -0.66 1.37
CA ALA A 275 -35.74 0.22 0.22
C ALA A 275 -36.51 -0.45 -0.94
N ASN A 276 -36.89 -1.73 -0.78
CA ASN A 276 -37.65 -2.52 -1.77
C ASN A 276 -39.00 -3.03 -1.22
N LEU A 277 -39.57 -2.33 -0.23
CA LEU A 277 -40.96 -2.45 0.23
C LEU A 277 -41.66 -1.09 0.08
#